data_AF-A0A7S0E3Z5-F1
#
_entry.id   AF-A0A7S0E3Z5-F1
#
_cell.length_a   1.000
_cell.length_b   1.000
_cell.length_c   1.000
_cell.angle_alpha   90.00
_cell.angle_beta   90.00
_cell.angle_gamma   90.00
#
_symmetry.space_group_name_H-M   'P 1'
#
loop_
_entity.id
_entity.type
_entity.pdbx_description
1 polymer ?
#
loop_
_entity_poly.entity_id
_entity_poly.type
_entity_poly.pdbx_seq_one_letter_code
_entity_poly.pdbx_strand_id
1 'polypeptide(L)'
;TVASTLIFVLVLLEANRLHMLRHPWGNRAEVSSPTLRCLIQLHYYNRILELLDTIFRISQKKFRTYGALHFYLRLVNVWSWFAAARVGGGDAFFITALDSAVVAVRFIVFTLSLL
;
A
#
# COMPACT_ATOMS: atom_id res chain seq x y z
N THR A 1 -2.05 10.81 3.35
CA THR A 1 -3.34 10.62 4.04
C THR A 1 -4.49 10.57 3.06
N VAL A 2 -4.88 11.69 2.44
CA VAL A 2 -6.05 11.76 1.54
C VAL A 2 -5.94 10.79 0.35
N ALA A 3 -4.76 10.72 -0.28
CA ALA A 3 -4.52 9.80 -1.39
C ALA A 3 -4.64 8.33 -0.97
N SER A 4 -4.07 7.94 0.16
CA SER A 4 -4.10 6.55 0.67
C SER A 4 -5.50 6.13 1.11
N THR A 5 -6.26 7.02 1.77
CA THR A 5 -7.65 6.75 2.16
C THR A 5 -8.58 6.70 0.95
N LEU A 6 -8.35 7.53 -0.07
CA LEU A 6 -9.09 7.46 -1.34
C LEU A 6 -8.81 6.13 -2.07
N ILE A 7 -7.54 5.71 -2.16
CA ILE A 7 -7.16 4.43 -2.76
C ILE A 7 -7.80 3.27 -2.01
N PHE A 8 -7.82 3.29 -0.67
CA PHE A 8 -8.49 2.28 0.14
C PHE A 8 -9.98 2.15 -0.21
N VAL A 9 -10.70 3.28 -0.22
CA VAL A 9 -12.14 3.29 -0.53
C VAL A 9 -12.40 2.84 -1.97
N LEU A 10 -11.59 3.29 -2.93
CA LEU A 10 -11.74 2.92 -4.35
C LEU A 10 -11.46 1.43 -4.59
N VAL A 11 -10.44 0.86 -3.92
CA VAL A 11 -10.15 -0.58 -3.98
C VAL A 11 -11.28 -1.39 -3.36
N LEU A 12 -11.85 -0.94 -2.23
CA LEU A 12 -12.99 -1.59 -1.58
C LEU A 12 -14.26 -1.54 -2.42
N LEU A 13 -14.56 -0.40 -3.04
CA LEU A 13 -15.72 -0.24 -3.92
C LEU A 13 -15.60 -1.13 -5.15
N GLU A 14 -14.41 -1.20 -5.75
CA GLU A 14 -14.17 -2.05 -6.92
C GLU A 14 -14.19 -3.54 -6.54
N ALA A 15 -13.64 -3.92 -5.38
CA ALA A 15 -13.74 -5.28 -4.85
C ALA A 15 -15.18 -5.69 -4.53
N ASN A 16 -16.03 -4.74 -4.09
CA ASN A 16 -17.46 -4.98 -3.88
C ASN A 16 -18.21 -5.16 -5.20
N ARG A 17 -17.89 -4.35 -6.23
CA ARG A 17 -18.45 -4.51 -7.58
C ARG A 17 -18.09 -5.84 -8.21
N LEU A 18 -16.88 -6.34 -7.96
CA LEU A 18 -16.41 -7.62 -8.48
C LEU A 18 -16.83 -8.83 -7.62
N HIS A 19 -17.64 -8.63 -6.57
CA HIS A 19 -18.04 -9.65 -5.59
C HIS A 19 -16.87 -10.41 -4.94
N MET A 20 -15.67 -9.86 -4.99
CA MET A 20 -14.43 -10.47 -4.46
C MET A 20 -14.39 -10.45 -2.93
N LEU A 21 -15.22 -9.63 -2.29
CA LEU A 21 -15.37 -9.56 -0.83
C LEU A 21 -15.95 -10.84 -0.21
N ARG A 22 -16.53 -11.73 -1.02
CA ARG A 22 -17.21 -12.94 -0.52
C ARG A 22 -16.26 -14.05 -0.09
N HIS A 23 -15.02 -14.06 -0.62
CA HIS A 23 -13.94 -14.94 -0.20
C HIS A 23 -12.64 -14.12 -0.15
N PRO A 24 -11.98 -13.99 1.02
CA PRO A 24 -10.78 -13.18 1.17
C PRO A 24 -9.55 -13.72 0.43
N TRP A 25 -9.58 -15.00 0.02
CA TRP A 25 -8.51 -15.67 -0.71
C TRP A 25 -9.03 -16.59 -1.81
N GLY A 26 -8.19 -16.82 -2.83
CA GLY A 26 -8.47 -17.73 -3.94
C GLY A 26 -9.02 -17.04 -5.18
N ASN A 27 -8.96 -15.71 -5.25
CA ASN A 27 -9.40 -14.96 -6.41
C ASN A 27 -8.33 -15.02 -7.50
N ARG A 28 -8.66 -15.65 -8.64
CA ARG A 28 -7.74 -15.76 -9.78
C ARG A 28 -7.40 -14.37 -10.31
N ALA A 29 -6.13 -14.16 -10.68
CA ALA A 29 -5.61 -12.90 -11.24
C ALA A 29 -6.26 -12.47 -12.56
N GLU A 30 -6.98 -13.38 -13.21
CA GLU A 30 -7.79 -13.15 -14.42
C GLU A 30 -9.07 -12.36 -14.14
N VAL A 31 -9.61 -12.43 -12.91
CA VAL A 31 -10.78 -11.66 -12.48
C VAL A 31 -10.30 -10.27 -12.04
N SER A 32 -9.72 -9.48 -12.95
CA SER A 32 -9.17 -8.16 -12.61
C SER A 32 -9.65 -7.13 -13.61
N SER A 33 -10.36 -6.13 -13.11
CA SER A 33 -10.76 -4.96 -13.89
C SER A 33 -9.53 -4.08 -14.21
N PRO A 34 -9.43 -3.46 -15.39
CA PRO A 34 -8.34 -2.52 -15.69
C PRO A 34 -8.26 -1.35 -14.69
N THR A 35 -9.39 -0.95 -14.10
CA THR A 35 -9.44 0.05 -13.02
C THR A 35 -8.80 -0.46 -11.73
N LEU A 36 -9.05 -1.71 -11.34
CA LEU A 36 -8.41 -2.35 -10.17
C LEU A 36 -6.89 -2.41 -10.34
N ARG A 37 -6.42 -2.79 -11.54
CA ARG A 37 -4.99 -2.78 -11.90
C ARG A 37 -4.36 -1.40 -11.73
N CYS A 38 -5.00 -0.38 -12.28
CA CYS A 38 -4.54 1.00 -12.18
C CYS A 38 -4.47 1.48 -10.72
N LEU A 39 -5.50 1.18 -9.92
CA LEU A 39 -5.56 1.53 -8.50
C LEU A 39 -4.44 0.87 -7.69
N ILE A 40 -4.19 -0.43 -7.94
CA ILE A 40 -3.08 -1.16 -7.30
C ILE A 40 -1.74 -0.52 -7.72
N GLN A 41 -1.54 -0.24 -9.00
CA GLN A 41 -0.30 0.41 -9.47
C GLN A 41 -0.10 1.79 -8.84
N LEU A 42 -1.15 2.61 -8.75
CA LEU A 42 -1.11 3.93 -8.11
C LEU A 42 -0.78 3.84 -6.62
N HIS A 43 -1.33 2.84 -5.91
CA HIS A 43 -0.97 2.55 -4.52
C HIS A 43 0.51 2.27 -4.36
N TYR A 44 1.09 1.45 -5.25
CA TYR A 44 2.51 1.12 -5.22
C TYR A 44 3.40 2.33 -5.50
N TYR A 45 3.03 3.22 -6.43
CA TYR A 45 3.76 4.46 -6.65
C TYR A 45 3.79 5.36 -5.41
N ASN A 46 2.67 5.48 -4.69
CA ASN A 46 2.62 6.21 -3.42
C ASN A 46 3.57 5.61 -2.36
N ARG A 47 3.72 4.28 -2.32
CA ARG A 47 4.67 3.62 -1.43
C ARG A 47 6.14 3.93 -1.76
N ILE A 48 6.48 4.08 -3.04
CA ILE A 48 7.84 4.49 -3.45
C ILE A 48 8.14 5.91 -2.95
N LEU A 49 7.15 6.82 -3.00
CA LEU A 49 7.30 8.17 -2.45
C LEU A 49 7.51 8.15 -0.93
N GLU A 50 6.81 7.28 -0.18
CA GLU A 50 7.04 7.11 1.26
C GLU A 50 8.43 6.52 1.59
N LEU A 51 8.98 5.67 0.71
CA LEU A 51 10.36 5.20 0.85
C LEU A 51 11.32 6.38 0.66
N LEU A 52 11.13 7.17 -0.39
CA LEU A 52 11.98 8.30 -0.70
C LEU A 52 12.05 9.32 0.45
N ASP A 53 10.90 9.63 1.06
CA ASP A 53 10.81 10.45 2.28
C ASP A 53 11.63 9.86 3.44
N THR A 54 11.68 8.54 3.56
CA THR A 54 12.49 7.86 4.58
C THR A 54 13.98 7.87 4.25
N ILE A 55 14.35 7.74 2.97
CA ILE A 55 15.73 7.89 2.49
C ILE A 55 16.23 9.31 2.78
N PHE A 56 15.41 10.33 2.56
CA PHE A 56 15.77 11.71 2.90
C PHE A 56 15.95 11.90 4.42
N ARG A 57 15.07 11.34 5.26
CA ARG A 57 15.25 11.38 6.72
C ARG A 57 16.52 10.67 7.19
N ILE A 58 16.87 9.56 6.54
CA ILE A 58 18.13 8.82 6.76
C ILE A 58 19.33 9.69 6.36
N SER A 59 19.28 10.30 5.18
CA SER A 59 20.33 11.20 4.68
C SER A 59 20.60 12.38 5.62
N GLN A 60 19.56 12.89 6.29
CA GLN A 60 19.65 13.96 7.30
C GLN A 60 20.24 13.53 8.67
N LYS A 61 20.85 12.34 8.76
CA LYS A 61 21.48 11.79 9.97
C LYS A 61 20.56 11.63 11.20
N LYS A 62 19.23 11.65 11.03
CA LYS A 62 18.26 11.31 12.09
C LYS A 62 18.15 9.80 12.32
N PHE A 63 19.30 9.11 12.44
CA PHE A 63 19.40 7.65 12.57
C PHE A 63 19.00 7.10 13.94
N ARG A 64 18.94 7.97 14.96
CA ARG A 64 18.90 7.54 16.36
C ARG A 64 17.64 6.75 16.75
N THR A 65 16.63 6.69 15.88
CA THR A 65 15.33 6.06 16.12
C THR A 65 14.99 4.95 15.11
N TYR A 66 15.69 4.85 13.97
CA TYR A 66 15.32 3.92 12.90
C TYR A 66 16.39 2.84 12.71
N GLY A 67 16.08 1.62 13.15
CA GLY A 67 16.98 0.46 13.00
C GLY A 67 17.05 -0.09 11.56
N ALA A 68 18.08 -0.91 11.28
CA ALA A 68 18.29 -1.55 9.98
C ALA A 68 17.08 -2.38 9.48
N LEU A 69 16.30 -2.94 10.41
CA LEU A 69 15.06 -3.68 10.11
C LEU A 69 14.02 -2.81 9.39
N HIS A 70 13.86 -1.54 9.78
CA HIS A 70 12.90 -0.63 9.15
C HIS A 70 13.26 -0.33 7.71
N PHE A 71 14.55 -0.22 7.42
CA PHE A 71 15.05 -0.03 6.06
C PHE A 71 14.83 -1.30 5.22
N TYR A 72 15.18 -2.46 5.74
CA TYR A 72 15.00 -3.75 5.06
C TYR A 72 13.53 -4.02 4.71
N LEU A 73 12.61 -3.85 5.68
CA LEU A 73 11.16 -4.01 5.46
C LEU A 73 10.61 -3.05 4.40
N ARG A 74 11.13 -1.81 4.33
CA ARG A 74 10.72 -0.85 3.30
C ARG A 74 11.29 -1.18 1.93
N LEU A 75 12.49 -1.75 1.86
CA LEU A 75 13.11 -2.20 0.62
C LEU A 75 12.40 -3.43 0.04
N VAL A 76 12.07 -4.41 0.90
CA VAL A 76 11.27 -5.59 0.52
C VAL A 76 9.89 -5.18 -0.01
N ASN A 77 9.26 -4.18 0.63
CA ASN A 77 7.99 -3.64 0.13
C ASN A 77 8.11 -2.92 -1.19
N VAL A 78 9.25 -2.29 -1.49
CA VAL A 78 9.50 -1.81 -2.86
C VAL A 78 9.52 -3.01 -3.77
N TRP A 79 10.32 -4.06 -3.52
CA TRP A 79 10.37 -5.26 -4.38
C TRP A 79 8.99 -5.87 -4.71
N SER A 80 8.03 -5.81 -3.79
CA SER A 80 6.64 -6.22 -4.03
C SER A 80 5.94 -5.47 -5.19
N TRP A 81 6.42 -4.28 -5.60
CA TRP A 81 5.97 -3.54 -6.79
C TRP A 81 6.12 -4.36 -8.07
N PHE A 82 7.20 -5.13 -8.18
CA PHE A 82 7.49 -5.94 -9.36
C PHE A 82 6.50 -7.11 -9.45
N ALA A 83 6.15 -7.70 -8.32
CA ALA A 83 5.10 -8.73 -8.25
C ALA A 83 3.73 -8.16 -8.62
N ALA A 84 3.38 -6.95 -8.15
CA ALA A 84 2.13 -6.29 -8.50
C ALA A 84 2.04 -5.91 -9.98
N ALA A 85 3.15 -5.44 -10.58
CA ALA A 85 3.23 -5.14 -12.00
C ALA A 85 3.10 -6.39 -12.89
N ARG A 86 3.54 -7.55 -12.39
CA ARG A 86 3.47 -8.84 -13.11
C ARG A 86 2.14 -9.56 -12.97
N VAL A 87 1.52 -9.53 -11.78
CA VAL A 87 0.33 -10.33 -11.46
C VAL A 87 -0.97 -9.51 -11.61
N GLY A 88 -0.92 -8.19 -11.42
CA GLY A 88 -1.99 -7.27 -11.83
C GLY A 88 -3.41 -7.57 -11.32
N GLY A 89 -3.62 -8.32 -10.23
CA GLY A 89 -4.97 -8.54 -9.71
C GLY A 89 -5.15 -9.85 -8.94
N GLY A 90 -6.41 -10.13 -8.57
CA GLY A 90 -6.76 -11.22 -7.66
C GLY A 90 -6.45 -10.83 -6.21
N ASP A 91 -5.92 -11.77 -5.41
CA ASP A 91 -5.66 -11.61 -3.98
C ASP A 91 -4.77 -10.42 -3.58
N ALA A 92 -4.07 -9.80 -4.55
CA ALA A 92 -3.34 -8.56 -4.36
C ALA A 92 -4.22 -7.39 -3.89
N PHE A 93 -5.53 -7.40 -4.18
CA PHE A 93 -6.46 -6.37 -3.67
C PHE A 93 -6.51 -6.37 -2.14
N PHE A 94 -6.47 -7.55 -1.50
CA PHE A 94 -6.62 -7.69 -0.06
C PHE A 94 -5.40 -7.12 0.68
N ILE A 95 -4.21 -7.44 0.18
CA ILE A 95 -2.95 -6.91 0.70
C ILE A 95 -2.92 -5.38 0.54
N THR A 96 -3.36 -4.87 -0.61
CA THR A 96 -3.44 -3.43 -0.90
C THR A 96 -4.43 -2.71 0.03
N ALA A 97 -5.59 -3.32 0.29
CA ALA A 97 -6.61 -2.77 1.19
C ALA A 97 -6.14 -2.74 2.65
N LEU A 98 -5.56 -3.83 3.15
CA LEU A 98 -5.01 -3.88 4.51
C LEU A 98 -3.89 -2.87 4.70
N ASP A 99 -2.98 -2.77 3.73
CA ASP A 99 -1.86 -1.84 3.80
C ASP A 99 -2.31 -0.38 3.86
N SER A 100 -3.24 0.00 2.99
CA SER A 100 -3.78 1.36 2.97
C SER A 100 -4.57 1.71 4.25
N ALA A 101 -5.24 0.74 4.87
CA ALA A 101 -5.87 0.91 6.18
C ALA A 101 -4.84 1.16 7.30
N VAL A 102 -3.77 0.36 7.36
CA VAL A 102 -2.69 0.53 8.36
C VAL A 102 -2.03 1.89 8.21
N VAL A 103 -1.76 2.33 6.97
CA VAL A 103 -1.21 3.66 6.69
C VAL A 103 -2.15 4.77 7.17
N ALA A 104 -3.46 4.65 6.93
CA ALA A 104 -4.45 5.61 7.42
C ALA A 104 -4.41 5.73 8.96
N VAL A 105 -4.40 4.60 9.68
CA VAL A 105 -4.31 4.58 11.14
C VAL A 105 -3.00 5.18 11.65
N ARG A 106 -1.86 4.82 11.04
CA ARG A 106 -0.53 5.38 11.39
C ARG A 106 -0.55 6.91 11.34
N PHE A 107 -1.16 7.48 10.31
CA PHE A 107 -1.24 8.93 10.15
C PHE A 107 -2.17 9.59 11.16
N ILE A 108 -3.30 8.97 11.49
CA ILE A 108 -4.21 9.47 12.53
C ILE A 108 -3.48 9.56 13.88
N VAL A 109 -2.80 8.49 14.28
CA VAL A 109 -2.02 8.44 15.54
C VAL A 109 -0.89 9.47 15.54
N PHE A 110 -0.17 9.60 14.42
CA PHE A 110 0.90 10.59 14.28
C PHE A 110 0.38 12.03 14.41
N THR A 111 -0.76 12.33 13.79
CA THR A 111 -1.39 13.66 13.86
C THR A 111 -1.85 13.98 15.29
N LEU A 112 -2.47 13.00 15.97
CA LEU A 112 -2.86 13.13 17.36
C LEU A 112 -1.68 13.31 18.32
N SER A 113 -0.54 12.69 18.02
CA SER A 113 0.68 12.85 18.83
C SER A 113 1.38 14.20 18.63
N LEU A 114 1.00 14.94 17.59
CA LEU A 114 1.57 16.24 17.22
C LEU A 114 0.72 17.41 17.74
N LEU A 115 -0.50 17.13 18.17
CA LEU A 115 -1.49 18.09 18.67
C LEU A 115 -1.50 18.05 20.20
#